data_AF-A0A016BT50-F1
#
_entry.id   AF-A0A016BT50-F1
#
_cell.length_a   1.000
_cell.length_b   1.000
_cell.length_c   1.000
_cell.angle_alpha   90.00
_cell.angle_beta   90.00
_cell.angle_gamma   90.00
#
_symmetry.space_group_name_H-M   'P 1'
#
loop_
_entity.id
_entity.type
_entity.pdbx_description
1 polymer ?
#
loop_
_entity_poly.entity_id
_entity_poly.type
_entity_poly.pdbx_seq_one_letter_code
_entity_poly.pdbx_strand_id
1 'polypeptide(L)'
;MAKRRELKKNVNYIAGELFSECLINSKFIPGTDKKKADELMVEIIKMQDEFISRISHTEPGNVKGFYKKFRSDFNAKVNEIIDAIAKLN
;
A
#
# COMPACT_ATOMS: atom_id res chain seq x y z
N MET A 1 20.68 9.97 -0.73
CA MET A 1 19.38 10.11 -1.43
C MET A 1 18.93 8.86 -2.18
N ALA A 2 19.83 8.09 -2.80
CA ALA A 2 19.49 6.89 -3.59
C ALA A 2 18.55 5.89 -2.87
N LYS A 3 18.82 5.57 -1.59
CA LYS A 3 18.00 4.62 -0.81
C LYS A 3 16.55 5.09 -0.56
N ARG A 4 16.31 6.40 -0.42
CA ARG A 4 14.94 6.94 -0.27
C ARG A 4 14.16 6.85 -1.57
N ARG A 5 14.82 7.15 -2.70
CA ARG A 5 14.22 7.03 -4.03
C ARG A 5 13.84 5.58 -4.34
N GLU A 6 14.72 4.65 -4.01
CA GLU A 6 14.46 3.22 -4.18
C GLU A 6 13.32 2.74 -3.27
N LEU A 7 13.30 3.14 -2.00
CA LEU A 7 12.20 2.81 -1.10
C LEU A 7 10.85 3.34 -1.60
N LYS A 8 10.81 4.57 -2.13
CA LYS A 8 9.60 5.13 -2.77
C LYS A 8 9.15 4.30 -3.98
N LYS A 9 10.09 3.87 -4.83
CA LYS A 9 9.78 2.96 -5.95
C LYS A 9 9.17 1.65 -5.47
N ASN A 10 9.68 1.08 -4.39
CA ASN A 10 9.14 -0.17 -3.83
C ASN A 10 7.72 0.02 -3.28
N VAL A 11 7.45 1.12 -2.57
CA VAL A 11 6.09 1.46 -2.11
C VAL A 11 5.14 1.61 -3.29
N ASN A 12 5.54 2.37 -4.32
CA ASN A 12 4.73 2.55 -5.53
C ASN A 12 4.49 1.23 -6.26
N TYR A 13 5.51 0.38 -6.37
CA TYR A 13 5.41 -0.92 -7.00
C TYR A 13 4.37 -1.80 -6.28
N ILE A 14 4.52 -1.96 -4.96
CA ILE A 14 3.61 -2.79 -4.16
C ILE A 14 2.18 -2.25 -4.20
N ALA A 15 1.98 -0.92 -4.06
CA ALA A 15 0.66 -0.32 -4.19
C ALA A 15 0.05 -0.54 -5.58
N GLY A 16 0.86 -0.47 -6.65
CA GLY A 16 0.42 -0.74 -8.01
C GLY A 16 -0.04 -2.18 -8.23
N GLU A 17 0.69 -3.16 -7.68
CA GLU A 17 0.29 -4.58 -7.73
C GLU A 17 -1.04 -4.80 -7.00
N LEU A 18 -1.19 -4.29 -5.77
CA LEU A 18 -2.42 -4.39 -4.99
C LEU A 18 -3.61 -3.73 -5.71
N PHE A 19 -3.39 -2.56 -6.30
CA PHE A 19 -4.43 -1.85 -7.04
C PHE A 19 -4.88 -2.63 -8.27
N SER A 20 -3.92 -3.20 -9.01
CA SER A 20 -4.17 -3.99 -10.21
C SER A 20 -4.94 -5.27 -9.88
N GLU A 21 -4.58 -5.95 -8.80
CA GLU A 21 -5.32 -7.12 -8.30
C GLU A 21 -6.77 -6.76 -7.97
N CYS A 22 -6.98 -5.66 -7.23
CA CYS A 22 -8.32 -5.20 -6.87
C CYS A 22 -9.15 -4.85 -8.12
N LEU A 23 -8.52 -4.22 -9.12
CA LEU A 23 -9.14 -3.88 -10.40
C LEU A 23 -9.55 -5.12 -11.19
N ILE A 24 -8.69 -6.14 -11.24
CA ILE A 24 -8.98 -7.41 -11.92
C ILE A 24 -10.16 -8.11 -11.25
N ASN A 25 -10.17 -8.21 -9.91
CA ASN A 25 -11.28 -8.79 -9.15
C ASN A 25 -12.61 -8.07 -9.43
N SER A 26 -12.61 -6.73 -9.44
CA SER A 26 -13.81 -5.91 -9.72
C SER A 26 -14.37 -6.06 -11.14
N LYS A 27 -13.49 -6.27 -12.13
CA LYS A 27 -13.86 -6.30 -13.56
C LYS A 27 -14.17 -7.69 -14.09
N PHE A 28 -13.46 -8.71 -13.63
CA PHE A 28 -13.47 -10.03 -14.26
C PHE A 28 -14.08 -11.14 -13.41
N ILE A 29 -14.24 -10.96 -12.08
CA ILE A 29 -14.86 -11.96 -11.22
C ILE A 29 -16.36 -11.67 -11.06
N PRO A 30 -17.25 -12.58 -11.48
CA PRO A 30 -18.68 -12.43 -11.26
C PRO A 30 -19.01 -12.56 -9.77
N GLY A 31 -19.87 -11.68 -9.25
CA GLY A 31 -20.28 -11.69 -7.84
C GLY A 31 -19.46 -10.77 -6.93
N THR A 32 -18.34 -10.24 -7.40
CA THR A 32 -17.54 -9.25 -6.66
C THR A 32 -18.35 -7.98 -6.37
N ASP A 33 -18.32 -7.54 -5.11
CA ASP A 33 -18.88 -6.27 -4.71
C ASP A 33 -18.00 -5.12 -5.24
N LYS A 34 -18.41 -4.56 -6.37
CA LYS A 34 -17.69 -3.47 -7.06
C LYS A 34 -17.50 -2.26 -6.17
N LYS A 35 -18.46 -1.93 -5.30
CA LYS A 35 -18.36 -0.77 -4.42
C LYS A 35 -17.28 -0.99 -3.37
N LYS A 36 -17.22 -2.17 -2.77
CA LYS A 36 -16.13 -2.53 -1.84
C LYS A 36 -14.77 -2.56 -2.52
N ALA A 37 -14.71 -3.06 -3.76
CA ALA A 37 -13.48 -3.04 -4.54
C ALA A 37 -13.00 -1.60 -4.85
N ASP A 38 -13.92 -0.70 -5.21
CA ASP A 38 -13.60 0.71 -5.44
C ASP A 38 -13.14 1.42 -4.15
N GLU A 39 -13.78 1.14 -3.02
CA GLU A 39 -13.37 1.64 -1.70
C GLU A 39 -11.96 1.15 -1.33
N LEU A 40 -11.65 -0.12 -1.59
CA LEU A 40 -10.34 -0.72 -1.33
C LEU A 40 -9.25 -0.15 -2.26
N MET A 41 -9.57 0.13 -3.52
CA MET A 41 -8.69 0.86 -4.45
C MET A 41 -8.34 2.25 -3.94
N VAL A 42 -9.31 2.99 -3.39
CA VAL A 42 -9.07 4.30 -2.77
C VAL A 42 -8.18 4.16 -1.53
N GLU A 43 -8.38 3.13 -0.71
CA GLU A 43 -7.54 2.86 0.45
C GLU A 43 -6.08 2.56 0.06
N ILE A 44 -5.86 1.81 -1.02
CA ILE A 44 -4.52 1.54 -1.55
C ILE A 44 -3.81 2.84 -1.97
N ILE A 45 -4.51 3.75 -2.65
CA ILE A 45 -3.96 5.06 -3.05
C ILE A 45 -3.61 5.90 -1.81
N LYS A 46 -4.47 5.90 -0.79
CA LYS A 46 -4.21 6.61 0.48
C LYS A 46 -2.99 6.07 1.20
N MET A 47 -2.87 4.74 1.30
CA MET A 47 -1.68 4.09 1.85
C MET A 47 -0.44 4.52 1.06
N GLN A 48 -0.48 4.47 -0.28
CA GLN A 48 0.63 4.88 -1.10
C GLN A 48 1.08 6.31 -0.77
N ASP A 49 0.15 7.27 -0.76
CA ASP A 49 0.46 8.68 -0.46
C ASP A 49 1.05 8.86 0.95
N GLU A 50 0.45 8.22 1.95
CA GLU A 50 0.92 8.26 3.34
C GLU A 50 2.39 7.79 3.44
N PHE A 51 2.68 6.59 2.92
CA PHE A 51 4.02 6.01 3.06
C PHE A 51 5.06 6.73 2.19
N ILE A 52 4.69 7.26 1.03
CA ILE A 52 5.57 8.12 0.22
C ILE A 52 5.89 9.43 0.95
N SER A 53 4.88 10.04 1.58
CA SER A 53 5.03 11.25 2.39
C SER A 53 5.97 11.00 3.58
N ARG A 54 5.74 9.92 4.34
CA ARG A 54 6.61 9.51 5.46
C ARG A 54 8.08 9.37 5.04
N ILE A 55 8.38 8.76 3.88
CA ILE A 55 9.77 8.66 3.39
C ILE A 55 10.38 10.04 3.12
N SER A 56 9.57 11.01 2.66
CA SER A 56 10.02 12.38 2.41
C SER A 56 10.40 13.10 3.72
N HIS A 57 9.69 12.81 4.80
CA HIS A 57 9.84 13.44 6.12
C HIS A 57 10.47 12.48 7.15
N THR A 58 11.62 11.90 6.81
CA THR A 58 12.38 11.01 7.71
C THR A 58 12.80 11.76 8.99
N GLU A 59 12.56 11.16 10.15
CA GLU A 59 12.85 11.74 11.47
C GLU A 59 14.36 11.97 11.69
N PRO A 60 14.81 13.22 11.93
CA PRO A 60 16.19 13.50 12.32
C PRO A 60 16.51 12.91 13.70
N GLY A 61 17.72 12.39 13.88
CA GLY A 61 18.17 11.87 15.19
C GLY A 61 17.81 10.41 15.49
N ASN A 62 16.78 9.83 14.85
CA ASN A 62 16.41 8.42 15.04
C ASN A 62 16.12 7.67 13.72
N VAL A 63 17.02 7.79 12.75
CA VAL A 63 16.83 7.22 11.40
C VAL A 63 16.63 5.70 11.41
N LYS A 64 17.34 4.96 12.27
CA LYS A 64 17.23 3.49 12.35
C LYS A 64 15.88 3.07 12.92
N GLY A 65 15.44 3.71 14.01
CA GLY A 65 14.13 3.46 14.61
C GLY A 65 13.00 3.80 13.65
N PHE A 66 13.10 4.95 12.99
CA PHE A 66 12.14 5.39 11.96
C PHE A 66 11.93 4.33 10.88
N TYR A 67 12.99 3.85 10.23
CA TYR A 67 12.86 2.86 9.15
C TYR A 67 12.47 1.46 9.64
N LYS A 68 12.76 1.10 10.90
CA LYS A 68 12.26 -0.14 11.49
C LYS A 68 10.73 -0.07 11.66
N LYS A 69 10.23 1.02 12.25
CA LYS A 69 8.79 1.25 12.43
C LYS A 69 8.07 1.39 11.09
N PHE A 70 8.61 2.18 10.16
CA PHE A 70 8.09 2.34 8.79
C PHE A 70 7.81 0.99 8.13
N ARG A 71 8.77 0.05 8.15
CA ARG A 71 8.60 -1.27 7.54
C ARG A 71 7.53 -2.10 8.24
N SER A 72 7.49 -2.05 9.57
CA SER A 72 6.47 -2.74 10.36
C SER A 72 5.07 -2.24 10.01
N ASP A 73 4.88 -0.92 10.03
CA ASP A 73 3.60 -0.27 9.72
C ASP A 73 3.18 -0.56 8.26
N PHE A 74 4.13 -0.44 7.32
CA PHE A 74 3.86 -0.69 5.90
C PHE A 74 3.44 -2.13 5.63
N ASN A 75 4.18 -3.10 6.19
CA ASN A 75 3.85 -4.51 6.03
C ASN A 75 2.51 -4.87 6.68
N ALA A 76 2.20 -4.30 7.86
CA ALA A 76 0.90 -4.47 8.49
C ALA A 76 -0.21 -3.96 7.58
N LYS A 77 -0.06 -2.76 7.00
CA LYS A 77 -1.08 -2.18 6.13
C LYS A 77 -1.26 -2.95 4.82
N VAL A 78 -0.16 -3.42 4.23
CA VAL A 78 -0.20 -4.30 3.05
C VAL A 78 -0.95 -5.59 3.36
N ASN A 79 -0.68 -6.24 4.50
CA ASN A 79 -1.38 -7.47 4.89
C ASN A 79 -2.88 -7.22 5.11
N GLU A 80 -3.26 -6.12 5.76
CA GLU A 80 -4.68 -5.74 5.91
C GLU A 80 -5.39 -5.62 4.56
N ILE A 81 -4.73 -5.01 3.57
CA ILE A 81 -5.28 -4.85 2.22
C ILE A 81 -5.38 -6.21 1.52
N ILE A 82 -4.36 -7.07 1.62
CA ILE A 82 -4.39 -8.42 1.06
C ILE A 82 -5.56 -9.23 1.63
N ASP A 83 -5.75 -9.18 2.96
CA ASP A 83 -6.88 -9.83 3.63
C ASP A 83 -8.23 -9.26 3.19
N ALA A 84 -8.30 -7.96 2.91
CA ALA A 84 -9.51 -7.33 2.37
C ALA A 84 -9.79 -7.76 0.93
N ILE A 85 -8.77 -7.83 0.07
CA ILE A 85 -8.88 -8.33 -1.31
C ILE A 85 -9.37 -9.78 -1.29
N ALA A 86 -8.81 -10.63 -0.42
CA ALA A 86 -9.21 -12.04 -0.30
C ALA A 86 -10.67 -12.23 0.11
N LYS A 87 -11.29 -11.22 0.74
CA LYS A 87 -12.70 -11.22 1.16
C LYS A 87 -13.64 -10.58 0.13
N LEU A 88 -13.14 -10.09 -1.00
CA LEU A 88 -13.97 -9.60 -2.11
C LEU A 88 -14.66 -10.75 -2.87
N ASN A 89 -14.16 -11.98 -2.70
CA ASN A 89 -14.62 -13.21 -3.35
C ASN A 89 -15.27 -14.17 -2.36
#